data_AF-C6J5U5-F1
#
_entry.id   AF-C6J5U5-F1
#
_cell.length_a   1.000
_cell.length_b   1.000
_cell.length_c   1.000
_cell.angle_alpha   90.00
_cell.angle_beta   90.00
_cell.angle_gamma   90.00
#
_symmetry.space_group_name_H-M   'P 1'
#
loop_
_entity.id
_entity.type
_entity.pdbx_description
1 polymer ?
#
loop_
_entity_poly.entity_id
_entity_poly.type
_entity_poly.pdbx_seq_one_letter_code
_entity_poly.pdbx_strand_id
1 'polypeptide(L)'
;MGAAFAIQVMTGKENNVKKLMEWAFARNESAQNWIKAVHTFTTTTRRLLGQGKLGKEIKRAIMPGYIFIEMNYSVDENNCSAHLPADVWHLIKSIPGVIKQFTGSGQVIGAEEFQKMLGLEPEEQQVEVAVPIQEQEAPGSTEEKVQVDEVEKNMKNALHEVNMAKTKEERVQALKALDVAISAIHKLTMSAIQQLEKGAEEPVGVVARELKSIQQHKNRMAERVRAFVRNNKEIVSFPRTFLDKIIYSVDLQSKWLQSPRSLITLLFKYLRESGVS
;
A
#
# COMPACT_ATOMS: atom_id res chain seq x y z
N MET A 1 -19.29 -25.49 12.28
CA MET A 1 -18.20 -24.82 11.52
C MET A 1 -17.37 -24.04 12.51
N GLY A 2 -16.04 -24.10 12.39
CA GLY A 2 -15.14 -23.79 13.49
C GLY A 2 -14.78 -22.31 13.62
N ALA A 3 -14.65 -21.87 14.85
CA ALA A 3 -14.14 -20.56 15.18
C ALA A 3 -12.59 -20.53 15.21
N ALA A 4 -12.00 -19.35 15.08
CA ALA A 4 -10.54 -19.20 15.06
C ALA A 4 -10.03 -18.41 16.26
N PHE A 5 -8.86 -18.81 16.77
CA PHE A 5 -8.15 -18.10 17.82
C PHE A 5 -6.96 -17.33 17.25
N ALA A 6 -6.83 -16.05 17.61
CA ALA A 6 -5.66 -15.26 17.31
C ALA A 6 -4.58 -15.44 18.40
N ILE A 7 -3.36 -15.76 17.97
CA ILE A 7 -2.18 -15.90 18.83
C ILE A 7 -1.18 -14.83 18.45
N GLN A 8 -0.71 -14.10 19.46
CA GLN A 8 0.36 -13.11 19.29
C GLN A 8 1.71 -13.81 19.28
N VAL A 9 2.48 -13.56 18.24
CA VAL A 9 3.82 -14.08 18.02
C VAL A 9 4.80 -12.94 17.77
N MET A 10 6.09 -13.23 17.87
CA MET A 10 7.13 -12.26 17.51
C MET A 10 7.01 -11.88 16.03
N THR A 11 6.91 -10.57 15.77
CA THR A 11 6.85 -10.01 14.41
C THR A 11 8.06 -10.45 13.57
N GLY A 12 7.82 -10.89 12.34
CA GLY A 12 8.84 -11.40 11.43
C GLY A 12 9.24 -12.86 11.64
N LYS A 13 8.71 -13.52 12.67
CA LYS A 13 8.90 -14.97 12.93
C LYS A 13 7.63 -15.79 12.70
N GLU A 14 6.57 -15.20 12.17
CA GLU A 14 5.25 -15.83 12.02
C GLU A 14 5.32 -17.14 11.24
N ASN A 15 6.04 -17.16 10.12
CA ASN A 15 6.18 -18.35 9.28
C ASN A 15 7.01 -19.46 9.96
N ASN A 16 7.99 -19.09 10.77
CA ASN A 16 8.79 -20.07 11.53
C ASN A 16 7.95 -20.65 12.68
N VAL A 17 7.20 -19.81 13.39
CA VAL A 17 6.30 -20.24 14.46
C VAL A 17 5.18 -21.12 13.89
N LYS A 18 4.61 -20.78 12.72
CA LYS A 18 3.64 -21.63 12.01
C LYS A 18 4.18 -23.04 11.79
N LYS A 19 5.38 -23.18 11.22
CA LYS A 19 6.00 -24.49 10.98
C LYS A 19 6.26 -25.27 12.27
N LEU A 20 6.68 -24.58 13.34
CA LEU A 20 6.89 -25.20 14.65
C LEU A 20 5.56 -25.64 15.28
N MET A 21 4.49 -24.85 15.12
CA MET A 21 3.14 -25.19 15.54
C MET A 21 2.63 -26.42 14.81
N GLU A 22 2.70 -26.44 13.48
CA GLU A 22 2.30 -27.59 12.66
C GLU A 22 3.07 -28.86 13.07
N TRP A 23 4.39 -28.74 13.29
CA TRP A 23 5.21 -29.84 13.78
C TRP A 23 4.82 -30.31 15.19
N ALA A 24 4.53 -29.39 16.11
CA ALA A 24 4.14 -29.72 17.47
C ALA A 24 2.76 -30.37 17.53
N PHE A 25 1.81 -29.88 16.73
CA PHE A 25 0.46 -30.44 16.64
C PHE A 25 0.46 -31.80 15.96
N ALA A 26 1.34 -32.02 14.97
CA ALA A 26 1.49 -33.33 14.36
C ALA A 26 1.97 -34.42 15.34
N ARG A 27 2.57 -34.06 16.48
CA ARG A 27 3.09 -35.01 17.48
C ARG A 27 2.20 -35.19 18.70
N ASN A 28 1.09 -34.45 18.80
CA ASN A 28 0.20 -34.48 19.95
C ASN A 28 -1.22 -34.81 19.50
N GLU A 29 -1.72 -35.98 19.91
CA GLU A 29 -3.05 -36.49 19.53
C GLU A 29 -4.18 -35.55 19.96
N SER A 30 -4.08 -34.95 21.16
CA SER A 30 -5.04 -33.95 21.62
C SER A 30 -5.06 -32.74 20.68
N ALA A 31 -3.90 -32.23 20.28
CA ALA A 31 -3.84 -31.09 19.38
C ALA A 31 -4.42 -31.41 17.99
N GLN A 32 -4.24 -32.62 17.45
CA GLN A 32 -4.83 -33.03 16.17
C GLN A 32 -6.36 -33.09 16.22
N ASN A 33 -6.92 -33.49 17.35
CA ASN A 33 -8.37 -33.56 17.52
C ASN A 33 -9.01 -32.17 17.59
N TRP A 34 -8.33 -31.23 18.26
CA TRP A 34 -8.86 -29.88 18.51
C TRP A 34 -8.50 -28.86 17.43
N ILE A 35 -7.38 -29.00 16.74
CA ILE A 35 -6.87 -28.02 15.76
C ILE A 35 -7.06 -28.56 14.35
N LYS A 36 -7.80 -27.80 13.53
CA LYS A 36 -8.00 -28.13 12.12
C LYS A 36 -6.87 -27.58 11.24
N ALA A 37 -6.49 -26.33 11.43
CA ALA A 37 -5.47 -25.68 10.60
C ALA A 37 -4.82 -24.47 11.28
N VAL A 38 -3.60 -24.14 10.85
CA VAL A 38 -2.86 -22.95 11.27
C VAL A 38 -2.68 -22.00 10.09
N HIS A 39 -3.21 -20.79 10.24
CA HIS A 39 -3.31 -19.80 9.20
C HIS A 39 -2.42 -18.59 9.50
N THR A 40 -1.64 -18.20 8.51
CA THR A 40 -0.86 -16.96 8.51
C THR A 40 -1.31 -16.14 7.32
N PHE A 41 -1.88 -14.97 7.55
CA PHE A 41 -2.32 -14.08 6.48
C PHE A 41 -1.11 -13.33 5.92
N THR A 42 -0.62 -13.76 4.75
CA THR A 42 0.51 -13.12 4.07
C THR A 42 0.12 -12.76 2.64
N THR A 43 0.31 -11.51 2.25
CA THR A 43 0.26 -11.10 0.84
C THR A 43 1.60 -11.41 0.19
N THR A 44 1.56 -12.14 -0.91
CA THR A 44 2.74 -12.41 -1.72
C THR A 44 2.80 -11.40 -2.87
N THR A 45 3.83 -10.58 -2.93
CA THR A 45 4.05 -9.64 -4.05
C THR A 45 5.26 -10.05 -4.89
N ARG A 46 5.12 -9.97 -6.21
CA ARG A 46 6.23 -10.15 -7.17
C ARG A 46 6.34 -8.88 -8.01
N ARG A 47 7.54 -8.32 -8.06
CA ARG A 47 7.83 -7.15 -8.90
C ARG A 47 8.12 -7.57 -10.33
N LEU A 48 7.50 -6.95 -11.32
CA LEU A 48 7.84 -7.17 -12.72
C LEU A 48 9.14 -6.40 -13.07
N LEU A 49 10.14 -7.10 -13.60
CA LEU A 49 11.38 -6.49 -14.10
C LEU A 49 11.20 -6.10 -15.57
N GLY A 50 11.95 -5.08 -16.02
CA GLY A 50 11.82 -4.49 -17.37
C GLY A 50 12.10 -5.41 -18.57
N GLN A 51 12.40 -6.69 -18.34
CA GLN A 51 12.54 -7.73 -19.37
C GLN A 51 11.38 -8.74 -19.38
N GLY A 52 10.26 -8.42 -18.71
CA GLY A 52 9.13 -9.36 -18.56
C GLY A 52 9.38 -10.50 -17.57
N LYS A 53 10.56 -10.54 -16.93
CA LYS A 53 10.87 -11.51 -15.87
C LYS A 53 10.25 -11.07 -14.55
N LEU A 54 9.62 -12.00 -13.84
CA LEU A 54 9.17 -11.78 -12.47
C LEU A 54 10.39 -11.74 -11.54
N GLY A 55 10.50 -10.68 -10.74
CA GLY A 55 11.52 -10.51 -9.72
C GLY A 55 11.28 -11.40 -8.50
N LYS A 56 12.12 -11.21 -7.47
CA LYS A 56 12.03 -11.98 -6.21
C LYS A 56 10.65 -11.86 -5.59
N GLU A 57 10.13 -12.99 -5.12
CA GLU A 57 8.88 -13.08 -4.38
C GLU A 57 9.06 -12.51 -2.97
N ILE A 58 8.24 -11.53 -2.62
CA ILE A 58 8.25 -10.87 -1.32
C ILE A 58 6.95 -11.24 -0.62
N LYS A 59 7.03 -12.00 0.47
CA LYS A 59 5.88 -12.29 1.33
C LYS A 59 5.81 -11.26 2.44
N ARG A 60 4.68 -10.55 2.56
CA ARG A 60 4.41 -9.60 3.65
C ARG A 60 3.23 -10.08 4.47
N ALA A 61 3.36 -10.09 5.79
CA ALA A 61 2.23 -10.38 6.66
C ALA A 61 1.18 -9.26 6.55
N ILE A 62 -0.08 -9.63 6.34
CA ILE A 62 -1.22 -8.69 6.37
C ILE A 62 -1.43 -8.21 7.81
N MET A 63 -1.27 -9.12 8.77
CA MET A 63 -1.32 -8.85 10.21
C MET A 63 0.00 -9.31 10.85
N PRO A 64 1.02 -8.44 10.92
CA PRO A 64 2.30 -8.80 11.51
C PRO A 64 2.14 -9.11 13.00
N GLY A 65 2.81 -10.17 13.46
CA GLY A 65 2.75 -10.61 14.85
C GLY A 65 1.51 -11.42 15.23
N TYR A 66 0.68 -11.84 14.27
CA TYR A 66 -0.51 -12.65 14.51
C TYR A 66 -0.53 -13.93 13.68
N ILE A 67 -0.92 -15.04 14.32
CA ILE A 67 -1.24 -16.32 13.70
C ILE A 67 -2.64 -16.72 14.14
N PHE A 68 -3.39 -17.35 13.24
CA PHE A 68 -4.75 -17.77 13.50
C PHE A 68 -4.81 -19.30 13.52
N ILE A 69 -5.43 -19.86 14.55
CA ILE A 69 -5.65 -21.30 14.67
C ILE A 69 -7.14 -21.57 14.47
N GLU A 70 -7.47 -22.31 13.42
CA GLU A 70 -8.80 -22.82 13.16
C GLU A 70 -8.99 -24.11 13.98
N MET A 71 -10.04 -24.13 14.78
CA MET A 71 -10.32 -25.25 15.67
C MET A 71 -11.41 -26.15 15.09
N ASN A 72 -11.32 -27.43 15.41
CA ASN A 72 -12.31 -28.42 15.05
C ASN A 72 -13.39 -28.51 16.14
N TYR A 73 -14.42 -27.67 16.03
CA TYR A 73 -15.56 -27.67 16.96
C TYR A 73 -16.57 -28.79 16.71
N SER A 74 -16.33 -29.73 15.78
CA SER A 74 -17.22 -30.87 15.58
C SER A 74 -17.12 -31.94 16.67
N VAL A 75 -16.26 -31.73 17.68
CA VAL A 75 -15.98 -32.69 18.76
C VAL A 75 -16.88 -32.46 19.99
N ASP A 76 -17.56 -31.32 20.09
CA ASP A 76 -18.40 -30.97 21.24
C ASP A 76 -19.84 -30.68 20.77
N GLU A 77 -20.79 -31.53 21.15
CA GLU A 77 -22.23 -31.36 20.84
C GLU A 77 -22.81 -30.07 21.46
N ASN A 78 -22.11 -29.50 22.45
CA ASN A 78 -22.39 -28.20 23.03
C ASN A 78 -21.34 -27.19 22.55
N ASN A 79 -21.69 -26.48 21.49
CA ASN A 79 -20.94 -25.39 20.84
C ASN A 79 -20.73 -24.15 21.76
N CYS A 80 -20.41 -24.35 23.05
CA CYS A 80 -20.52 -23.39 24.13
C CYS A 80 -19.18 -23.04 24.80
N SER A 81 -18.12 -23.85 24.62
CA SER A 81 -16.81 -23.51 25.19
C SER A 81 -15.95 -22.78 24.15
N ALA A 82 -16.03 -21.45 24.16
CA ALA A 82 -15.12 -20.53 23.48
C ALA A 82 -13.68 -20.59 24.04
N HIS A 83 -13.21 -21.78 24.45
CA HIS A 83 -12.01 -21.96 25.26
C HIS A 83 -11.12 -23.03 24.64
N LEU A 84 -9.84 -22.68 24.51
CA LEU A 84 -8.80 -23.62 24.10
C LEU A 84 -8.48 -24.55 25.28
N PRO A 85 -8.46 -25.89 25.09
CA PRO A 85 -8.09 -26.82 26.16
C PRO A 85 -6.72 -26.46 26.75
N ALA A 86 -6.59 -26.60 28.07
CA ALA A 86 -5.37 -26.23 28.79
C ALA A 86 -4.12 -26.92 28.22
N ASP A 87 -4.22 -28.20 27.87
CA ASP A 87 -3.11 -28.99 27.32
C ASP A 87 -2.64 -28.45 25.95
N VAL A 88 -3.59 -28.10 25.08
CA VAL A 88 -3.32 -27.51 23.77
C VAL A 88 -2.73 -26.10 23.93
N TRP A 89 -3.22 -25.33 24.91
CA TRP A 89 -2.66 -24.02 25.23
C TRP A 89 -1.23 -24.11 25.77
N HIS A 90 -0.95 -25.03 26.69
CA HIS A 90 0.39 -25.26 27.21
C HIS A 90 1.35 -25.68 26.10
N LEU A 91 0.88 -26.51 25.16
CA LEU A 91 1.64 -26.87 23.97
C LEU A 91 1.96 -25.63 23.11
N ILE A 92 0.98 -24.78 22.82
CA ILE A 92 1.19 -23.54 22.08
C ILE A 92 2.17 -22.60 22.80
N LYS A 93 2.02 -22.44 24.10
CA LYS A 93 2.90 -21.58 24.92
C LYS A 93 4.34 -22.10 24.99
N SER A 94 4.54 -23.41 24.84
CA SER A 94 5.87 -24.03 24.80
C SER A 94 6.66 -23.69 23.53
N ILE A 95 5.98 -23.20 22.48
CA ILE A 95 6.61 -22.91 21.19
C ILE A 95 7.40 -21.60 21.26
N PRO A 96 8.70 -21.62 20.91
CA PRO A 96 9.52 -20.42 20.89
C PRO A 96 8.96 -19.36 19.93
N GLY A 97 8.78 -18.14 20.43
CA GLY A 97 8.27 -17.02 19.64
C GLY A 97 6.77 -16.74 19.78
N VAL A 98 6.05 -17.55 20.55
CA VAL A 98 4.70 -17.23 21.03
C VAL A 98 4.81 -16.29 22.23
N ILE A 99 4.11 -15.15 22.18
CA ILE A 99 4.15 -14.11 23.22
C ILE A 99 2.95 -14.27 24.14
N LYS A 100 1.73 -14.23 23.58
CA LYS A 100 0.50 -14.19 24.36
C LYS A 100 -0.68 -14.69 23.52
N GLN A 101 -1.67 -15.27 24.16
CA GLN A 101 -3.00 -15.46 23.58
C GLN A 101 -3.92 -14.37 24.10
N PHE A 102 -4.77 -13.85 23.23
CA PHE A 102 -5.86 -12.96 23.64
C PHE A 102 -7.00 -13.79 24.24
N THR A 103 -6.76 -14.39 25.42
CA THR A 103 -7.76 -15.19 26.16
C THR A 103 -8.52 -14.43 27.23
N GLY A 104 -8.18 -13.16 27.50
CA GLY A 104 -8.82 -12.39 28.56
C GLY A 104 -10.31 -12.06 28.31
N SER A 105 -10.78 -12.14 27.07
CA SER A 105 -12.15 -11.78 26.71
C SER A 105 -12.50 -12.32 25.32
N GLY A 106 -12.89 -13.59 25.20
CA GLY A 106 -13.78 -14.06 24.13
C GLY A 106 -13.50 -13.62 22.68
N GLN A 107 -12.25 -13.37 22.26
CA GLN A 107 -11.92 -13.09 20.85
C GLN A 107 -11.80 -14.39 20.05
N VAL A 108 -12.84 -15.19 20.18
CA VAL A 108 -13.15 -16.26 19.25
C VAL A 108 -13.70 -15.56 18.00
N ILE A 109 -12.95 -15.65 16.92
CA ILE A 109 -13.36 -15.06 15.66
C ILE A 109 -14.46 -15.94 15.10
N GLY A 110 -15.65 -15.37 14.91
CA GLY A 110 -16.79 -16.10 14.36
C GLY A 110 -16.46 -16.67 12.98
N ALA A 111 -17.03 -17.83 12.65
CA ALA A 111 -16.74 -18.52 11.39
C ALA A 111 -16.96 -17.62 10.16
N GLU A 112 -17.95 -16.72 10.19
CA GLU A 112 -18.22 -15.76 9.11
C GLU A 112 -17.16 -14.66 9.00
N GLU A 113 -16.70 -14.11 10.13
CA GLU A 113 -15.63 -13.10 10.16
C GLU A 113 -14.29 -13.72 9.75
N PHE A 114 -14.03 -14.93 10.23
CA PHE A 114 -12.89 -15.72 9.84
C PHE A 114 -12.92 -16.05 8.34
N GLN A 115 -14.08 -16.39 7.80
CA GLN A 115 -14.27 -16.61 6.37
C GLN A 115 -14.17 -15.33 5.56
N LYS A 116 -14.58 -14.17 6.09
CA LYS A 116 -14.34 -12.86 5.45
C LYS A 116 -12.85 -12.52 5.43
N MET A 117 -12.11 -12.85 6.48
CA MET A 117 -10.65 -12.71 6.51
C MET A 117 -9.93 -13.71 5.60
N LEU A 118 -10.42 -14.95 5.49
CA LEU A 118 -9.97 -15.96 4.52
C LEU A 118 -10.42 -15.63 3.09
N GLY A 119 -11.49 -14.86 2.93
CA GLY A 119 -12.03 -14.37 1.66
C GLY A 119 -11.34 -13.12 1.14
N LEU A 120 -10.47 -12.49 1.94
CA LEU A 120 -9.38 -11.66 1.44
C LEU A 120 -8.35 -12.59 0.81
N GLU A 121 -8.65 -13.15 -0.37
CA GLU A 121 -7.89 -14.22 -1.05
C GLU A 121 -6.38 -14.18 -0.67
N PRO A 122 -5.95 -14.96 0.35
CA PRO A 122 -4.61 -14.82 0.93
C PRO A 122 -3.52 -15.33 0.00
N GLU A 123 -3.90 -15.81 -1.19
CA GLU A 123 -3.02 -16.44 -2.16
C GLU A 123 -3.05 -15.76 -3.53
N GLU A 124 -3.71 -14.62 -3.69
CA GLU A 124 -3.49 -13.85 -4.90
C GLU A 124 -2.11 -13.21 -4.83
N GLN A 125 -1.17 -13.90 -5.47
CA GLN A 125 0.11 -13.32 -5.82
C GLN A 125 -0.18 -12.00 -6.52
N GLN A 126 0.21 -10.89 -5.91
CA GLN A 126 0.07 -9.59 -6.54
C GLN A 126 1.31 -9.31 -7.39
N VAL A 127 1.09 -8.70 -8.54
CA VAL A 127 2.13 -8.24 -9.44
C VAL A 127 2.24 -6.73 -9.31
N GLU A 128 3.44 -6.25 -8.99
CA GLU A 128 3.74 -4.81 -8.96
C GLU A 128 4.51 -4.42 -10.23
N VAL A 129 3.96 -3.47 -10.98
CA VAL A 129 4.58 -2.88 -12.17
C VAL A 129 4.94 -1.43 -11.86
N ALA A 130 6.23 -1.09 -11.99
CA ALA A 130 6.71 0.27 -11.77
C ALA A 130 6.88 1.00 -13.10
N VAL A 131 6.18 2.11 -13.27
CA VAL A 131 6.29 3.01 -14.42
C VAL A 131 7.01 4.28 -13.97
N PRO A 132 8.04 4.72 -14.71
CA PRO A 132 8.62 6.04 -14.47
C PRO A 132 7.52 7.10 -14.66
N ILE A 133 7.39 8.02 -13.70
CA ILE A 133 6.54 9.19 -13.87
C ILE A 133 7.05 9.89 -15.12
N GLN A 134 6.25 9.93 -16.19
CA GLN A 134 6.51 10.91 -17.22
C GLN A 134 6.22 12.23 -16.53
N GLU A 135 7.26 13.02 -16.32
CA GLU A 135 7.13 14.46 -16.19
C GLU A 135 6.43 14.92 -17.48
N GLN A 136 5.10 14.83 -17.51
CA GLN A 136 4.35 15.85 -18.20
C GLN A 136 4.74 17.09 -17.44
N GLU A 137 5.63 17.88 -18.06
CA GLU A 137 5.86 19.26 -17.71
C GLU A 137 4.51 19.83 -17.30
N ALA A 138 4.32 20.00 -15.99
CA ALA A 138 3.24 20.83 -15.53
C ALA A 138 3.48 22.17 -16.23
N PRO A 139 2.51 22.73 -16.97
CA PRO A 139 2.71 23.95 -17.77
C PRO A 139 2.85 25.21 -16.89
N GLY A 140 3.52 25.09 -15.75
CA GLY A 140 3.81 26.16 -14.78
C GLY A 140 5.11 25.95 -14.00
N SER A 141 5.74 24.77 -13.99
CA SER A 141 6.90 24.52 -13.10
C SER A 141 8.17 25.27 -13.50
N THR A 142 8.32 25.64 -14.77
CA THR A 142 9.47 26.40 -15.26
C THR A 142 9.24 27.90 -15.08
N GLU A 143 8.02 28.38 -15.32
CA GLU A 143 7.66 29.80 -15.16
C GLU A 143 7.58 30.21 -13.68
N GLU A 144 7.05 29.36 -12.80
CA GLU A 144 6.99 29.63 -11.35
C GLU A 144 8.38 29.64 -10.71
N LYS A 145 9.30 28.75 -11.12
CA LYS A 145 10.69 28.78 -10.63
C LYS A 145 11.43 30.05 -11.06
N VAL A 146 11.26 30.46 -12.32
CA VAL A 146 11.85 31.71 -12.83
C VAL A 146 11.29 32.93 -12.08
N GLN A 147 9.99 32.96 -11.78
CA GLN A 147 9.37 34.03 -10.99
C GLN A 147 9.87 34.07 -9.54
N VAL A 148 10.05 32.93 -8.88
CA VAL A 148 10.56 32.86 -7.50
C VAL A 148 12.02 33.35 -7.44
N ASP A 149 12.87 32.91 -8.37
CA ASP A 149 14.27 33.32 -8.43
C ASP A 149 14.43 34.84 -8.67
N GLU A 150 13.56 35.42 -9.53
CA GLU A 150 13.56 36.85 -9.82
C GLU A 150 13.08 37.68 -8.62
N VAL A 151 12.04 37.23 -7.93
CA VAL A 151 11.52 37.91 -6.73
C VAL A 151 12.51 37.82 -5.56
N GLU A 152 13.20 36.69 -5.38
CA GLU A 152 14.27 36.57 -4.37
C GLU A 152 15.45 37.50 -4.66
N LYS A 153 15.85 37.61 -5.94
CA LYS A 153 16.92 38.52 -6.37
C LYS A 153 16.53 39.97 -6.11
N ASN A 154 15.28 40.34 -6.42
CA ASN A 154 14.75 41.67 -6.17
C ASN A 154 14.69 42.01 -4.67
N MET A 155 14.33 41.05 -3.81
CA MET A 155 14.36 41.26 -2.35
C MET A 155 15.80 41.45 -1.85
N LYS A 156 16.75 40.62 -2.29
CA LYS A 156 18.17 40.74 -1.89
C LYS A 156 18.76 42.10 -2.31
N ASN A 157 18.41 42.57 -3.50
CA ASN A 157 18.84 43.89 -3.99
C ASN A 157 18.23 45.03 -3.17
N ALA A 158 16.92 45.00 -2.89
CA ALA A 158 16.27 46.02 -2.07
C ALA A 158 16.84 46.06 -0.64
N LEU A 159 17.14 44.90 -0.06
CA LEU A 159 17.76 44.80 1.28
C LEU A 159 19.18 45.36 1.30
N HIS A 160 19.93 45.16 0.21
CA HIS A 160 21.25 45.75 0.02
C HIS A 160 21.18 47.27 -0.10
N GLU A 161 20.22 47.81 -0.84
CA GLU A 161 20.00 49.26 -0.96
C GLU A 161 19.64 49.92 0.37
N VAL A 162 18.80 49.28 1.20
CA VAL A 162 18.48 49.74 2.56
C VAL A 162 19.75 49.80 3.44
N ASN A 163 20.64 48.82 3.30
CA ASN A 163 21.88 48.74 4.07
C ASN A 163 22.95 49.73 3.60
N MET A 164 22.92 50.15 2.33
CA MET A 164 23.88 51.09 1.74
C MET A 164 23.42 52.56 1.76
N ALA A 165 22.15 52.82 2.09
CA ALA A 165 21.60 54.17 2.15
C ALA A 165 22.32 55.03 3.21
N LYS A 166 22.89 56.16 2.78
CA LYS A 166 23.67 57.07 3.65
C LYS A 166 22.82 58.22 4.16
N THR A 167 21.74 58.56 3.46
CA THR A 167 20.84 59.65 3.82
C THR A 167 19.47 59.13 4.27
N LYS A 168 18.73 59.94 5.04
CA LYS A 168 17.39 59.58 5.51
C LYS A 168 16.39 59.41 4.36
N GLU A 169 16.54 60.19 3.30
CA GLU A 169 15.62 60.19 2.15
C GLU A 169 15.83 58.95 1.27
N GLU A 170 17.08 58.58 0.99
CA GLU A 170 17.43 57.32 0.30
C GLU A 170 16.93 56.11 1.08
N ARG A 171 17.05 56.14 2.42
CA ARG A 171 16.59 55.05 3.27
C ARG A 171 15.07 54.88 3.22
N VAL A 172 14.30 55.97 3.14
CA VAL A 172 12.83 55.92 3.01
C VAL A 172 12.41 55.35 1.66
N GLN A 173 13.12 55.68 0.58
CA GLN A 173 12.84 55.12 -0.75
C GLN A 173 13.19 53.62 -0.82
N ALA A 174 14.33 53.22 -0.26
CA ALA A 174 14.76 51.83 -0.21
C ALA A 174 13.81 50.96 0.65
N LEU A 175 13.29 51.50 1.76
CA LEU A 175 12.28 50.81 2.58
C LEU A 175 10.98 50.58 1.83
N LYS A 176 10.52 51.55 1.01
CA LYS A 176 9.34 51.37 0.15
C LYS A 176 9.55 50.26 -0.88
N ALA A 177 10.74 50.18 -1.48
CA ALA A 177 11.09 49.11 -2.42
C ALA A 177 11.11 47.73 -1.73
N LEU A 178 11.60 47.67 -0.50
CA LEU A 178 11.61 46.45 0.32
C LEU A 178 10.19 45.99 0.66
N ASP A 179 9.29 46.89 1.06
CA ASP A 179 7.88 46.56 1.35
C ASP A 179 7.15 45.97 0.13
N VAL A 180 7.43 46.50 -1.07
CA VAL A 180 6.88 45.98 -2.33
C VAL A 180 7.38 44.55 -2.60
N ALA A 181 8.68 44.29 -2.39
CA ALA A 181 9.25 42.95 -2.56
C ALA A 181 8.69 41.94 -1.54
N ILE A 182 8.54 42.34 -0.27
CA ILE A 182 7.93 41.53 0.79
C ILE A 182 6.48 41.19 0.44
N SER A 183 5.70 42.17 -0.06
CA SER A 183 4.32 41.94 -0.49
C SER A 183 4.22 40.95 -1.65
N ALA A 184 5.16 41.00 -2.60
CA ALA A 184 5.23 40.05 -3.72
C ALA A 184 5.48 38.60 -3.24
N ILE A 185 6.44 38.41 -2.32
CA ILE A 185 6.70 37.09 -1.71
C ILE A 185 5.50 36.61 -0.91
N HIS A 186 4.83 37.49 -0.17
CA HIS A 186 3.65 37.12 0.60
C HIS A 186 2.52 36.63 -0.32
N LYS A 187 2.29 37.28 -1.46
CA LYS A 187 1.32 36.82 -2.47
C LYS A 187 1.70 35.46 -3.05
N LEU A 188 2.97 35.25 -3.40
CA LEU A 188 3.45 33.96 -3.88
C LEU A 188 3.25 32.86 -2.82
N THR A 189 3.63 33.14 -1.57
CA THR A 189 3.44 32.22 -0.45
C THR A 189 1.97 31.88 -0.21
N MET A 190 1.09 32.89 -0.22
CA MET A 190 -0.36 32.66 -0.09
C MET A 190 -0.93 31.86 -1.26
N SER A 191 -0.45 32.10 -2.48
CA SER A 191 -0.87 31.32 -3.65
C SER A 191 -0.39 29.86 -3.57
N ALA A 192 0.84 29.63 -3.09
CA ALA A 192 1.39 28.30 -2.87
C ALA A 192 0.65 27.56 -1.76
N ILE A 193 0.32 28.24 -0.66
CA ILE A 193 -0.52 27.69 0.42
C ILE A 193 -1.91 27.35 -0.12
N GLN A 194 -2.52 28.21 -0.92
CA GLN A 194 -3.84 27.96 -1.51
C GLN A 194 -3.82 26.80 -2.51
N GLN A 195 -2.71 26.60 -3.24
CA GLN A 195 -2.49 25.43 -4.09
C GLN A 195 -2.27 24.15 -3.24
N LEU A 196 -1.57 24.24 -2.12
CA LEU A 196 -1.40 23.13 -1.18
C LEU A 196 -2.71 22.73 -0.48
N GLU A 197 -3.55 23.71 -0.12
CA GLU A 197 -4.88 23.48 0.47
C GLU A 197 -5.89 22.91 -0.53
N LYS A 198 -5.81 23.33 -1.81
CA LYS A 198 -6.58 22.71 -2.90
C LYS A 198 -5.99 21.38 -3.38
N GLY A 199 -4.76 21.06 -2.97
CA GLY A 199 -3.93 19.97 -3.46
C GLY A 199 -3.66 18.86 -2.44
N ALA A 200 -4.50 18.70 -1.41
CA ALA A 200 -4.51 17.48 -0.58
C ALA A 200 -5.09 16.25 -1.32
N GLU A 201 -4.97 16.22 -2.65
CA GLU A 201 -5.00 14.97 -3.42
C GLU A 201 -3.54 14.60 -3.70
N GLU A 202 -3.09 13.48 -3.13
CA GLU A 202 -1.78 12.84 -3.38
C GLU A 202 -1.38 12.98 -4.86
N PRO A 203 -0.09 13.09 -5.23
CA PRO A 203 0.33 13.21 -6.63
C PRO A 203 -0.22 12.03 -7.44
N VAL A 204 -1.41 12.22 -8.03
CA VAL A 204 -2.12 11.19 -8.76
C VAL A 204 -1.45 11.18 -10.12
N GLY A 205 -0.43 10.33 -10.22
CA GLY A 205 0.23 10.01 -11.46
C GLY A 205 -0.76 9.66 -12.58
N VAL A 206 -0.33 9.77 -13.83
CA VAL A 206 -1.22 9.61 -15.02
C VAL A 206 -1.95 8.27 -14.96
N VAL A 207 -1.28 7.21 -14.53
CA VAL A 207 -1.83 5.87 -14.41
C VAL A 207 -2.85 5.78 -13.26
N ALA A 208 -2.62 6.48 -12.15
CA ALA A 208 -3.54 6.50 -11.03
C ALA A 208 -4.84 7.25 -11.35
N ARG A 209 -4.79 8.33 -12.17
CA ARG A 209 -5.98 9.04 -12.64
C ARG A 209 -6.82 8.16 -13.57
N GLU A 210 -6.14 7.48 -14.50
CA GLU A 210 -6.80 6.58 -15.43
C GLU A 210 -7.46 5.39 -14.71
N LEU A 211 -6.81 4.83 -13.68
CA LEU A 211 -7.40 3.80 -12.84
C LEU A 211 -8.66 4.30 -12.09
N LYS A 212 -8.62 5.50 -11.50
CA LYS A 212 -9.78 6.09 -10.82
C LYS A 212 -10.99 6.22 -11.77
N SER A 213 -10.77 6.63 -13.02
CA SER A 213 -11.84 6.69 -14.03
C SER A 213 -12.45 5.32 -14.32
N ILE A 214 -11.63 4.27 -14.40
CA ILE A 214 -12.12 2.90 -14.61
C ILE A 214 -12.91 2.40 -13.37
N GLN A 215 -12.46 2.74 -12.16
CA GLN A 215 -13.15 2.37 -10.91
C GLN A 215 -14.50 3.06 -10.73
N GLN A 216 -14.69 4.28 -11.25
CA GLN A 216 -15.98 4.99 -11.21
C GLN A 216 -17.13 4.23 -11.88
N HIS A 217 -16.82 3.30 -12.79
CA HIS A 217 -17.80 2.47 -13.47
C HIS A 217 -18.23 1.23 -12.65
N LYS A 218 -17.97 1.20 -11.33
CA LYS A 218 -18.31 0.10 -10.39
C LYS A 218 -17.81 -1.28 -10.84
N ASN A 219 -16.66 -1.33 -11.49
CA ASN A 219 -16.07 -2.57 -11.92
C ASN A 219 -15.38 -3.27 -10.73
N ARG A 220 -15.97 -4.38 -10.26
CA ARG A 220 -15.45 -5.19 -9.13
C ARG A 220 -14.02 -5.70 -9.37
N MET A 221 -13.59 -5.89 -10.61
CA MET A 221 -12.21 -6.25 -10.93
C MET A 221 -11.26 -5.06 -10.82
N ALA A 222 -11.72 -3.85 -11.13
CA ALA A 222 -10.91 -2.63 -11.04
C ALA A 222 -10.64 -2.20 -9.58
N GLU A 223 -11.55 -2.51 -8.65
CA GLU A 223 -11.34 -2.30 -7.20
C GLU A 223 -10.17 -3.12 -6.64
N ARG A 224 -9.81 -4.22 -7.31
CA ARG A 224 -8.69 -5.10 -6.92
C ARG A 224 -7.33 -4.60 -7.42
N VAL A 225 -7.32 -3.53 -8.22
CA VAL A 225 -6.10 -2.87 -8.71
C VAL A 225 -5.84 -1.62 -7.90
N ARG A 226 -4.58 -1.42 -7.49
CA ARG A 226 -4.15 -0.24 -6.73
C ARG A 226 -3.02 0.45 -7.45
N ALA A 227 -3.09 1.77 -7.56
CA ALA A 227 -2.01 2.61 -8.08
C ALA A 227 -1.54 3.56 -6.99
N PHE A 228 -0.23 3.67 -6.79
CA PHE A 228 0.39 4.57 -5.81
C PHE A 228 1.76 5.03 -6.28
N VAL A 229 2.25 6.16 -5.77
CA VAL A 229 3.58 6.69 -6.11
C VAL A 229 4.59 6.27 -5.04
N ARG A 230 5.74 5.72 -5.47
CA ARG A 230 6.86 5.38 -4.59
C ARG A 230 8.19 5.61 -5.31
N ASN A 231 9.10 6.34 -4.67
CA ASN A 231 10.43 6.66 -5.23
C ASN A 231 10.37 7.28 -6.63
N ASN A 232 9.52 8.30 -6.83
CA ASN A 232 9.26 8.96 -8.13
C ASN A 232 8.86 8.00 -9.26
N LYS A 233 8.24 6.86 -8.92
CA LYS A 233 7.68 5.91 -9.87
C LYS A 233 6.22 5.63 -9.50
N GLU A 234 5.37 5.57 -10.51
CA GLU A 234 4.02 5.07 -10.37
C GLU A 234 4.07 3.55 -10.29
N ILE A 235 3.56 2.99 -9.20
CA ILE A 235 3.48 1.55 -9.00
C ILE A 235 2.03 1.15 -9.13
N VAL A 236 1.76 0.18 -10.01
CA VAL A 236 0.45 -0.47 -10.11
C VAL A 236 0.56 -1.89 -9.59
N SER A 237 -0.24 -2.20 -8.58
CA SER A 237 -0.39 -3.52 -7.99
C SER A 237 -1.72 -4.15 -8.39
N PHE A 238 -1.70 -5.39 -8.87
CA PHE A 238 -2.89 -6.12 -9.30
C PHE A 238 -2.72 -7.65 -9.14
N PRO A 239 -3.80 -8.43 -9.12
CA PRO A 239 -3.73 -9.90 -9.04
C PRO A 239 -2.96 -10.54 -10.21
N ARG A 240 -2.13 -11.54 -9.93
CA ARG A 240 -1.40 -12.32 -10.96
C ARG A 240 -2.34 -13.01 -11.93
N THR A 241 -3.53 -13.41 -11.47
CA THR A 241 -4.58 -13.97 -12.33
C THR A 241 -4.94 -13.03 -13.48
N PHE A 242 -4.82 -11.71 -13.30
CA PHE A 242 -5.06 -10.74 -14.38
C PHE A 242 -3.88 -10.73 -15.35
N LEU A 243 -2.64 -10.82 -14.84
CA LEU A 243 -1.45 -10.95 -15.69
C LEU A 243 -1.55 -12.20 -16.58
N ASP A 244 -1.92 -13.34 -16.00
CA ASP A 244 -2.04 -14.60 -16.75
C ASP A 244 -3.09 -14.45 -17.86
N LYS A 245 -4.27 -13.88 -17.58
CA LYS A 245 -5.31 -13.60 -18.59
C LYS A 245 -4.87 -12.63 -19.68
N ILE A 246 -4.11 -11.59 -19.33
CA ILE A 246 -3.54 -10.64 -20.30
C ILE A 246 -2.51 -11.35 -21.18
N ILE A 247 -1.67 -12.23 -20.62
CA ILE A 247 -0.71 -13.02 -21.39
C ILE A 247 -1.43 -14.00 -22.32
N TYR A 248 -2.48 -14.68 -21.87
CA TYR A 248 -3.25 -15.63 -22.70
C TYR A 248 -4.05 -14.95 -23.82
N SER A 249 -4.44 -13.69 -23.65
CA SER A 249 -5.20 -12.93 -24.65
C SER A 249 -4.33 -12.22 -25.69
N VAL A 250 -3.00 -12.24 -25.52
CA VAL A 250 -2.06 -11.50 -26.36
C VAL A 250 -1.05 -12.46 -27.00
N ASP A 251 -0.84 -12.32 -28.31
CA ASP A 251 0.06 -13.19 -29.07
C ASP A 251 1.53 -13.03 -28.58
N LEU A 252 2.19 -14.12 -28.22
CA LEU A 252 3.51 -14.16 -27.56
C LEU A 252 4.65 -13.51 -28.36
N GLN A 253 4.46 -13.26 -29.66
CA GLN A 253 5.43 -12.57 -30.51
C GLN A 253 5.45 -11.05 -30.36
N SER A 254 4.53 -10.48 -29.60
CA SER A 254 4.28 -9.05 -29.62
C SER A 254 5.05 -8.28 -28.52
N LYS A 255 5.63 -7.13 -28.90
CA LYS A 255 6.64 -6.33 -28.19
C LYS A 255 6.21 -5.76 -26.81
N TRP A 256 5.08 -6.17 -26.24
CA TRP A 256 4.46 -5.54 -25.05
C TRP A 256 5.20 -5.85 -23.74
N LEU A 257 6.01 -6.92 -23.69
CA LEU A 257 6.90 -7.20 -22.57
C LEU A 257 8.11 -6.24 -22.48
N GLN A 258 8.29 -5.37 -23.47
CA GLN A 258 9.43 -4.43 -23.53
C GLN A 258 9.21 -3.15 -22.72
N SER A 259 7.96 -2.78 -22.40
CA SER A 259 7.67 -1.56 -21.65
C SER A 259 6.63 -1.78 -20.54
N PRO A 260 6.92 -1.39 -19.28
CA PRO A 260 5.97 -1.40 -18.18
C PRO A 260 4.65 -0.68 -18.50
N ARG A 261 4.69 0.36 -19.34
CA ARG A 261 3.51 1.16 -19.69
C ARG A 261 2.57 0.42 -20.62
N SER A 262 3.11 -0.32 -21.60
CA SER A 262 2.34 -1.16 -22.52
C SER A 262 1.53 -2.22 -21.78
N LEU A 263 2.11 -2.83 -20.74
CA LEU A 263 1.42 -3.80 -19.90
C LEU A 263 0.26 -3.16 -19.12
N ILE A 264 0.43 -1.93 -18.62
CA ILE A 264 -0.64 -1.22 -17.91
C ILE A 264 -1.78 -0.83 -18.84
N THR A 265 -1.47 -0.39 -20.07
CA THR A 265 -2.50 -0.11 -21.07
C THR A 265 -3.34 -1.37 -21.38
N LEU A 266 -2.70 -2.53 -21.49
CA LEU A 266 -3.39 -3.81 -21.67
C LEU A 266 -4.22 -4.21 -20.44
N LEU A 267 -3.69 -4.00 -19.23
CA LEU A 267 -4.45 -4.20 -18.00
C LEU A 267 -5.70 -3.33 -17.97
N PHE A 268 -5.58 -2.05 -18.30
CA PHE A 268 -6.72 -1.13 -18.34
C PHE A 268 -7.72 -1.48 -19.42
N LYS A 269 -7.26 -1.93 -20.60
CA LYS A 269 -8.13 -2.47 -21.65
C LYS A 269 -8.89 -3.69 -21.14
N TYR A 270 -8.20 -4.67 -20.56
CA TYR A 270 -8.80 -5.86 -19.97
C TYR A 270 -9.84 -5.51 -18.89
N LEU A 271 -9.54 -4.55 -18.01
CA LEU A 271 -10.49 -4.09 -17.00
C LEU A 271 -11.72 -3.44 -17.64
N ARG A 272 -11.56 -2.57 -18.65
CA ARG A 272 -12.69 -1.94 -19.34
C ARG A 272 -13.58 -2.96 -20.04
N GLU A 273 -13.00 -3.93 -20.73
CA GLU A 273 -13.73 -4.97 -21.47
C GLU A 273 -14.45 -5.95 -20.53
N SER A 274 -13.80 -6.33 -19.42
CA SER A 274 -14.37 -7.26 -18.43
C SER A 274 -15.44 -6.63 -17.54
N GLY A 275 -15.61 -5.30 -17.58
CA GLY A 275 -16.64 -4.56 -16.83
C GLY A 275 -17.98 -4.42 -17.55
N VAL A 276 -18.11 -4.92 -18.79
CA VAL A 276 -19.32 -4.85 -19.61
C VAL A 276 -20.17 -6.13 -19.48
N SER A 277 -19.90 -6.98 -18.49
CA SER A 277 -20.61 -8.23 -18.24
C SER A 277 -21.42 -8.18 -16.95
#